data_AF-A0AAW9I4M3-F1
#
_entry.id   AF-A0AAW9I4M3-F1
#
_cell.length_a   1.000
_cell.length_b   1.000
_cell.length_c   1.000
_cell.angle_alpha   90.00
_cell.angle_beta   90.00
_cell.angle_gamma   90.00
#
_symmetry.space_group_name_H-M   'P 1'
#
loop_
_entity.id
_entity.type
_entity.pdbx_description
1 polymer ?
#
loop_
_entity_poly.entity_id
_entity_poly.type
_entity_poly.pdbx_seq_one_letter_code
_entity_poly.pdbx_strand_id
1 'polypeptide(L)'
;LGAQEGAVNTIRVANRFAQYGLVIQLLTGGYMMSQGEYSVPWMIIVTVLLLAMFAIGGIMSKPLKNALAGIREKREVKEETSKLGTLSALLSLLLLVMIFFMVFNHII
;
A
#
# COMPACT_ATOMS: atom_id res chain seq x y z
N LEU A 1 -28.51 9.37 4.79
CA LEU A 1 -27.85 8.16 5.33
C LEU A 1 -27.15 7.35 4.22
N GLY A 2 -27.76 7.14 3.04
CA GLY A 2 -27.13 6.36 1.95
C GLY A 2 -25.82 6.90 1.34
N ALA A 3 -25.60 8.23 1.29
CA ALA A 3 -24.39 8.80 0.69
C ALA A 3 -23.11 8.53 1.52
N GLN A 4 -23.19 8.62 2.86
CA GLN A 4 -22.07 8.30 3.75
C GLN A 4 -21.80 6.79 3.79
N GLU A 5 -22.84 5.95 3.74
CA GLU A 5 -22.67 4.49 3.67
C GLU A 5 -22.02 4.04 2.35
N GLY A 6 -22.40 4.67 1.23
CA GLY A 6 -21.77 4.47 -0.07
C GLY A 6 -20.28 4.84 -0.06
N ALA A 7 -19.93 6.02 0.44
CA ALA A 7 -18.53 6.46 0.54
C ALA A 7 -17.68 5.52 1.40
N VAL A 8 -18.23 5.06 2.53
CA VAL A 8 -17.57 4.10 3.43
C VAL A 8 -17.32 2.76 2.73
N ASN A 9 -18.29 2.26 1.97
CA ASN A 9 -18.14 1.00 1.24
C ASN A 9 -17.09 1.12 0.13
N THR A 10 -17.11 2.21 -0.64
CA THR A 10 -16.13 2.49 -1.70
C THR A 10 -14.71 2.51 -1.16
N ILE A 11 -14.48 3.18 -0.02
CA ILE A 11 -13.16 3.27 0.61
C ILE A 11 -12.65 1.90 1.09
N ARG A 12 -13.54 1.09 1.70
CA ARG A 12 -13.19 -0.27 2.14
C ARG A 12 -12.82 -1.16 0.96
N VAL A 13 -13.57 -1.06 -0.13
CA VAL A 13 -13.33 -1.79 -1.37
C VAL A 13 -11.99 -1.35 -1.99
N ALA A 14 -11.73 -0.04 -2.06
CA ALA A 14 -10.47 0.49 -2.59
C ALA A 14 -9.23 -0.03 -1.82
N ASN A 15 -9.28 -0.06 -0.49
CA ASN A 15 -8.18 -0.60 0.33
C ASN A 15 -7.95 -2.10 0.04
N ARG A 16 -9.02 -2.86 -0.18
CA ARG A 16 -8.92 -4.29 -0.53
C ARG A 16 -8.34 -4.48 -1.94
N PHE A 17 -8.71 -3.63 -2.90
CA PHE A 17 -8.08 -3.60 -4.22
C PHE A 17 -6.60 -3.27 -4.15
N ALA A 18 -6.20 -2.29 -3.33
CA ALA A 18 -4.78 -1.95 -3.14
C ALA A 18 -3.99 -3.16 -2.59
N GLN A 19 -4.53 -3.85 -1.58
CA GLN A 19 -3.95 -5.08 -1.04
C GLN A 19 -3.81 -6.18 -2.10
N TYR A 20 -4.84 -6.40 -2.91
CA TYR A 20 -4.75 -7.36 -4.02
C TYR A 20 -3.73 -6.95 -5.08
N GLY A 21 -3.59 -5.66 -5.35
CA GLY A 21 -2.53 -5.13 -6.20
C GLY A 21 -1.13 -5.53 -5.69
N LEU A 22 -0.88 -5.38 -4.39
CA LEU A 22 0.39 -5.80 -3.78
C LEU A 22 0.63 -7.32 -3.87
N VAL A 23 -0.42 -8.13 -3.71
CA VAL A 23 -0.33 -9.60 -3.86
C VAL A 23 0.02 -9.98 -5.29
N ILE A 24 -0.67 -9.40 -6.27
CA ILE A 24 -0.38 -9.64 -7.68
C ILE A 24 1.06 -9.22 -7.99
N GLN A 25 1.50 -8.06 -7.49
CA GLN A 25 2.85 -7.56 -7.68
C GLN A 25 3.92 -8.48 -7.08
N LEU A 26 3.67 -9.06 -5.90
CA LEU A 26 4.57 -10.05 -5.30
C LEU A 26 4.71 -11.28 -6.20
N LEU A 27 3.58 -11.80 -6.71
CA LEU A 27 3.58 -12.98 -7.56
C LEU A 27 4.27 -12.71 -8.89
N THR A 28 3.96 -11.59 -9.55
CA THR A 28 4.55 -11.24 -10.85
C THR A 28 6.03 -10.87 -10.70
N GLY A 29 6.37 -10.02 -9.74
CA GLY A 29 7.74 -9.62 -9.46
C GLY A 29 8.61 -10.81 -9.02
N GLY A 30 8.08 -11.66 -8.14
CA GLY A 30 8.77 -12.88 -7.71
C GLY A 30 8.96 -13.90 -8.84
N TYR A 31 7.97 -14.05 -9.72
CA TYR A 31 8.10 -14.88 -10.92
C TYR A 31 9.19 -14.36 -11.86
N MET A 32 9.19 -13.05 -12.16
CA MET A 32 10.22 -12.42 -12.99
C MET A 32 11.61 -12.61 -12.36
N MET A 33 11.72 -12.46 -11.04
CA MET A 33 12.95 -12.68 -10.29
C MET A 33 13.47 -14.12 -10.39
N SER A 34 12.57 -15.11 -10.47
CA SER A 34 12.95 -16.52 -10.62
C SER A 34 13.45 -16.91 -12.02
N GLN A 35 13.19 -16.07 -13.04
CA GLN A 35 13.58 -16.34 -14.42
C GLN A 35 14.76 -15.51 -14.92
N GLY A 36 15.11 -14.42 -14.22
CA GLY A 36 16.23 -13.55 -14.60
C GLY A 36 17.48 -13.81 -13.77
N GLU A 37 18.64 -13.47 -14.33
CA GLU A 37 19.90 -13.41 -13.59
C GLU A 37 20.00 -12.08 -12.83
N TYR A 38 19.34 -11.99 -11.68
CA TYR A 38 19.41 -10.81 -10.80
C TYR A 38 20.42 -11.00 -9.68
N SER A 39 21.06 -9.91 -9.26
CA SER A 39 21.98 -9.93 -8.13
C SER A 39 21.23 -10.23 -6.82
N VAL A 40 21.81 -11.06 -5.95
CA VAL A 40 21.24 -11.37 -4.62
C VAL A 40 20.95 -10.12 -3.79
N PRO A 41 21.83 -9.10 -3.74
CA PRO A 41 21.54 -7.85 -3.03
C PRO A 41 20.30 -7.12 -3.57
N TRP A 42 20.11 -7.06 -4.89
CA TRP A 42 18.93 -6.43 -5.50
C TRP A 42 17.64 -7.18 -5.12
N MET A 43 17.66 -8.51 -5.17
CA MET A 43 16.53 -9.35 -4.78
C MET A 43 16.07 -9.10 -3.34
N ILE A 44 17.03 -8.95 -2.42
CA ILE A 44 16.76 -8.63 -1.01
C ILE A 44 16.09 -7.26 -0.88
N ILE A 45 16.64 -6.23 -1.54
CA ILE A 45 16.12 -4.85 -1.46
C ILE A 45 14.67 -4.79 -1.94
N VAL A 46 14.38 -5.34 -3.11
CA VAL A 46 13.03 -5.33 -3.70
C VAL A 46 12.04 -6.09 -2.82
N THR A 47 12.44 -7.25 -2.27
CA THR A 47 11.61 -8.04 -1.35
C THR A 47 11.28 -7.26 -0.08
N VAL A 48 12.28 -6.61 0.53
CA VAL A 48 12.07 -5.79 1.74
C VAL A 48 11.15 -4.60 1.48
N LEU A 49 11.33 -3.90 0.35
CA LEU A 49 10.46 -2.79 -0.05
C LEU A 49 9.01 -3.23 -0.20
N LEU A 50 8.80 -4.39 -0.83
CA LEU A 50 7.47 -4.95 -1.02
C LEU A 50 6.84 -5.35 0.32
N LEU A 51 7.57 -5.99 1.22
CA LEU A 51 7.09 -6.31 2.57
C LEU A 51 6.74 -5.06 3.38
N ALA A 52 7.54 -3.99 3.26
CA ALA A 52 7.25 -2.71 3.90
C ALA A 52 5.92 -2.11 3.39
N MET A 53 5.65 -2.19 2.08
CA MET A 53 4.38 -1.75 1.51
C MET A 53 3.19 -2.59 1.99
N PHE A 54 3.34 -3.90 2.09
CA PHE A 54 2.33 -4.78 2.71
C PHE A 54 2.02 -4.38 4.15
N ALA A 55 3.06 -4.13 4.95
CA ALA A 55 2.90 -3.72 6.34
C ALA A 55 2.16 -2.37 6.44
N ILE A 56 2.53 -1.38 5.63
CA ILE A 56 1.88 -0.06 5.63
C ILE A 56 0.42 -0.17 5.17
N GLY A 57 0.15 -0.89 4.07
CA GLY A 57 -1.21 -1.14 3.61
C GLY A 57 -2.05 -1.88 4.66
N GLY A 58 -1.44 -2.78 5.43
CA GLY A 58 -2.09 -3.46 6.55
C GLY A 58 -2.46 -2.49 7.68
N ILE A 59 -1.49 -1.70 8.13
CA ILE A 59 -1.66 -0.72 9.22
C ILE A 59 -2.70 0.35 8.85
N MET A 60 -2.76 0.80 7.59
CA MET A 60 -3.75 1.77 7.10
C MET A 60 -5.20 1.32 7.30
N SER A 61 -5.46 0.01 7.37
CA SER A 61 -6.81 -0.52 7.52
C SER A 61 -7.50 -0.08 8.82
N LYS A 62 -6.73 0.18 9.89
CA LYS A 62 -7.27 0.61 11.20
C LYS A 62 -7.70 2.08 11.23
N PRO A 63 -6.82 3.08 10.95
CA PRO A 63 -7.22 4.48 10.90
C PRO A 63 -8.28 4.73 9.83
N LEU A 64 -8.29 3.96 8.74
CA LEU A 64 -9.35 4.03 7.73
C LEU A 64 -10.71 3.68 8.31
N LYS A 65 -10.82 2.53 9.00
CA LYS A 65 -12.06 2.12 9.67
C LYS A 65 -12.49 3.14 10.73
N ASN A 66 -11.54 3.69 11.48
CA ASN A 66 -11.82 4.67 12.53
C ASN A 66 -12.30 6.02 11.97
N ALA A 67 -11.65 6.55 10.92
CA ALA A 67 -12.09 7.76 10.23
C ALA A 67 -13.52 7.59 9.68
N LEU A 68 -13.81 6.43 9.09
CA LEU A 68 -15.13 6.12 8.55
C LEU A 68 -16.20 6.03 9.64
N ALA A 69 -15.89 5.41 10.78
CA ALA A 69 -16.79 5.38 11.94
C ALA A 69 -17.04 6.79 12.48
N GLY A 70 -15.98 7.60 12.60
CA GLY A 70 -16.10 8.97 13.08
C GLY A 70 -16.93 9.89 12.17
N ILE A 71 -16.82 9.73 10.85
CA ILE A 71 -17.67 10.45 9.89
C ILE A 71 -19.16 10.09 10.07
N ARG A 72 -19.47 8.82 10.36
CA ARG A 72 -20.84 8.36 10.63
C ARG A 72 -21.38 8.92 11.95
N GLU A 73 -20.51 9.01 12.95
CA GLU A 73 -20.81 9.56 14.28
C GLU A 73 -20.81 11.10 14.31
N LYS A 74 -20.53 11.78 13.17
CA LYS A 74 -20.32 13.24 13.08
C LYS A 74 -19.27 13.78 14.05
N ARG A 75 -18.27 12.95 14.40
CA ARG A 75 -17.15 13.34 15.25
C ARG A 75 -16.01 13.92 14.42
N GLU A 76 -15.12 14.66 15.04
CA GLU A 76 -13.90 15.13 14.39
C GLU A 76 -12.97 13.95 14.06
N VAL A 77 -12.52 13.84 12.82
CA VAL A 77 -11.66 12.74 12.31
C VAL A 77 -10.30 13.22 11.80
N LYS A 78 -9.91 14.43 12.17
CA LYS A 78 -8.71 15.11 11.66
C LYS A 78 -7.44 14.32 11.91
N GLU A 79 -7.34 13.66 13.07
CA GLU A 79 -6.18 12.84 13.43
C GLU A 79 -6.07 11.59 12.56
N GLU A 80 -7.18 10.86 12.35
CA GLU A 80 -7.19 9.68 11.51
C GLU A 80 -6.94 10.01 10.05
N THR A 81 -7.52 11.10 9.54
CA THR A 81 -7.28 11.58 8.17
C THR A 81 -5.82 12.02 7.98
N SER A 82 -5.23 12.72 8.94
CA SER A 82 -3.82 13.10 8.87
C SER A 82 -2.90 11.87 8.83
N LYS A 83 -3.15 10.89 9.70
CA LYS A 83 -2.42 9.60 9.70
C LYS A 83 -2.54 8.88 8.37
N LEU A 84 -3.74 8.80 7.79
CA LEU A 84 -3.97 8.21 6.47
C LEU A 84 -3.20 8.95 5.36
N GLY A 85 -3.15 10.29 5.43
CA GLY A 85 -2.37 11.10 4.49
C GLY A 85 -0.88 10.77 4.53
N THR A 86 -0.29 10.74 5.73
CA THR A 86 1.13 10.37 5.90
C THR A 86 1.44 8.95 5.45
N LEU A 87 0.60 7.97 5.79
CA LEU A 87 0.81 6.58 5.37
C LEU A 87 0.68 6.42 3.84
N SER A 88 -0.27 7.14 3.23
CA SER A 88 -0.42 7.16 1.77
C SER A 88 0.80 7.78 1.09
N ALA A 89 1.32 8.89 1.61
CA ALA A 89 2.53 9.53 1.08
C ALA A 89 3.75 8.61 1.20
N LEU A 90 3.90 7.93 2.34
CA LEU A 90 4.97 6.96 2.55
C LEU A 90 4.85 5.77 1.61
N LEU A 91 3.65 5.22 1.43
CA LEU A 91 3.41 4.10 0.51
C LEU A 91 3.69 4.51 -0.95
N SER A 92 3.31 5.73 -1.34
CA SER A 92 3.62 6.27 -2.66
C SER A 92 5.13 6.45 -2.86
N LEU A 93 5.86 6.92 -1.85
CA LEU A 93 7.31 7.04 -1.91
C LEU A 93 7.97 5.67 -2.07
N LEU A 94 7.56 4.67 -1.29
CA LEU A 94 8.07 3.30 -1.40
C LEU A 94 7.79 2.69 -2.77
N LEU A 95 6.61 2.95 -3.34
CA LEU A 95 6.29 2.51 -4.69
C LEU A 95 7.23 3.14 -5.73
N LEU A 96 7.52 4.44 -5.64
CA LEU A 96 8.45 5.10 -6.54
C LEU A 96 9.87 4.53 -6.42
N VAL A 97 10.35 4.33 -5.19
CA VAL A 97 11.67 3.72 -4.93
C VAL A 97 11.72 2.30 -5.48
N MET A 98 10.65 1.51 -5.31
CA MET A 98 10.57 0.16 -5.85
C MET A 98 10.60 0.17 -7.39
N ILE A 99 9.81 1.02 -8.04
CA ILE A 99 9.81 1.14 -9.51
C ILE A 99 11.20 1.53 -10.00
N PHE A 100 11.89 2.45 -9.32
CA PHE A 100 13.26 2.81 -9.62
C PHE A 100 14.19 1.60 -9.59
N PHE A 101 14.19 0.82 -8.51
CA PHE A 101 15.02 -0.40 -8.45
C PHE A 101 14.61 -1.45 -9.49
N MET A 102 13.33 -1.57 -9.83
CA MET A 102 12.87 -2.50 -10.86
C MET A 102 13.32 -2.12 -12.27
N VAL A 103 13.32 -0.83 -12.60
CA VAL A 103 13.77 -0.32 -13.90
C VAL A 103 15.30 -0.36 -14.00
N PHE A 104 15.99 0.01 -12.91
CA PHE A 104 17.44 0.08 -12.85
C PHE A 104 18.05 -1.15 -12.16
N ASN A 105 17.58 -2.33 -12.54
CA ASN A 105 17.99 -3.62 -11.96
C ASN A 105 19.46 -4.01 -12.22
N HIS A 106 20.18 -3.25 -13.06
CA HIS A 106 21.59 -3.46 -13.39
C HIS A 106 22.56 -2.62 -12.52
N ILE A 107 22.05 -1.71 -11.68
CA ILE A 107 22.90 -0.82 -10.87
C ILE A 107 23.59 -1.58 -9.72
N ILE A 108 23.03 -2.72 -9.29
CA ILE A 108 23.50 -3.52 -8.16
C ILE A 108 23.54 -4.99 -8.57
#